data_AF-A0AA91C5N2-F1
#
_entry.id   AF-A0AA91C5N2-F1
#
_cell.length_a   1.000
_cell.length_b   1.000
_cell.length_c   1.000
_cell.angle_alpha   90.00
_cell.angle_beta   90.00
_cell.angle_gamma   90.00
#
_symmetry.space_group_name_H-M   'P 1'
#
loop_
_entity.id
_entity.type
_entity.pdbx_description
1 polymer ?
#
loop_
_entity_poly.entity_id
_entity_poly.type
_entity_poly.pdbx_seq_one_letter_code
_entity_poly.pdbx_strand_id
1 'polypeptide(L)'
;MDRYTRDSLIRIGDWDQAEVVRRKLDTHTSKELPKLKKQRGIKNDEITGEPLGKNVAFHHSNEKELFTEPVDVLDENKGINVNNDTHKEIHKQNTRTADELKKKSVSIKKVIAK
;
A
#
# COMPACT_ATOMS: atom_id res chain seq x y z
N MET A 1 -9.94 21.90 -18.92
CA MET A 1 -10.18 22.10 -17.48
C MET A 1 -11.68 21.98 -17.30
N ASP A 2 -12.14 20.79 -16.93
CA ASP A 2 -13.56 20.44 -16.97
C ASP A 2 -14.32 21.18 -15.87
N ARG A 3 -15.26 22.05 -16.26
CA ARG A 3 -16.12 22.79 -15.33
C ARG A 3 -17.37 21.97 -15.03
N TYR A 4 -17.26 21.01 -14.11
CA TYR A 4 -18.45 20.40 -13.50
C TYR A 4 -19.01 21.37 -12.45
N THR A 5 -20.34 21.58 -12.44
CA THR A 5 -20.98 22.38 -11.39
C THR A 5 -20.98 21.59 -10.07
N ARG A 6 -21.02 22.29 -8.94
CA ARG A 6 -21.12 21.66 -7.60
C ARG A 6 -22.26 20.63 -7.55
N ASP A 7 -23.40 20.95 -8.15
CA ASP A 7 -24.58 20.07 -8.20
C ASP A 7 -24.37 18.86 -9.10
N SER A 8 -23.58 18.96 -10.17
CA SER A 8 -23.19 17.81 -11.00
C SER A 8 -22.28 16.85 -10.23
N LEU A 9 -21.34 17.36 -9.43
CA LEU A 9 -20.47 16.53 -8.58
C LEU A 9 -21.25 15.85 -7.46
N ILE A 10 -22.20 16.55 -6.83
CA ILE A 10 -23.10 15.98 -5.81
C ILE A 10 -23.97 14.87 -6.42
N ARG A 11 -24.56 15.10 -7.61
CA ARG A 11 -25.40 14.09 -8.29
C ARG A 11 -24.65 12.83 -8.71
N ILE A 12 -23.35 12.91 -9.01
CA ILE A 12 -22.52 11.72 -9.29
C ILE A 12 -22.29 10.91 -8.01
N GLY A 13 -22.12 11.58 -6.86
CA GLY A 13 -21.96 10.94 -5.57
C GLY A 13 -23.19 10.14 -5.11
N ASP A 14 -24.38 10.65 -5.43
CA ASP A 14 -25.67 10.01 -5.10
C ASP A 14 -26.16 9.01 -6.17
N TRP A 15 -25.31 8.70 -7.16
CA TRP A 15 -25.69 7.82 -8.26
C TRP A 15 -25.43 6.36 -7.93
N ASP A 16 -26.49 5.55 -7.85
CA ASP A 16 -26.41 4.11 -7.53
C ASP A 16 -25.40 3.35 -8.40
N GLN A 17 -25.27 3.72 -9.68
CA GLN A 17 -24.30 3.08 -10.58
C GLN A 17 -22.86 3.43 -10.21
N ALA A 18 -22.58 4.66 -9.76
CA ALA A 18 -21.26 5.03 -9.25
C ALA A 18 -20.91 4.23 -7.99
N GLU A 19 -21.87 4.02 -7.09
CA GLU A 19 -21.65 3.19 -5.91
C GLU A 19 -21.38 1.72 -6.28
N VAL A 20 -22.12 1.17 -7.23
CA VAL A 20 -21.89 -0.21 -7.72
C VAL A 20 -20.50 -0.36 -8.32
N VAL A 21 -20.04 0.61 -9.11
CA VAL A 21 -18.68 0.61 -9.68
C VAL A 21 -17.63 0.69 -8.58
N ARG A 22 -17.81 1.58 -7.58
CA ARG A 22 -16.93 1.69 -6.41
C ARG A 22 -16.82 0.36 -5.66
N ARG A 23 -17.95 -0.28 -5.33
CA ARG A 23 -17.98 -1.58 -4.63
C ARG A 23 -17.29 -2.68 -5.43
N LYS A 24 -17.45 -2.70 -6.76
CA LYS A 24 -16.74 -3.64 -7.64
C LYS A 24 -15.23 -3.42 -7.59
N LEU A 25 -14.78 -2.18 -7.63
CA LEU A 25 -13.36 -1.82 -7.51
C LEU A 25 -12.81 -2.23 -6.14
N ASP A 26 -13.49 -1.86 -5.03
CA ASP A 26 -13.09 -2.23 -3.67
C ASP A 26 -12.97 -3.75 -3.50
N THR A 27 -13.92 -4.50 -4.07
CA THR A 27 -13.92 -5.97 -4.06
C THR A 27 -12.76 -6.54 -4.87
N HIS A 28 -12.47 -5.97 -6.03
CA HIS A 28 -11.34 -6.37 -6.86
C HIS A 28 -10.02 -6.12 -6.14
N THR A 29 -9.80 -4.89 -5.67
CA THR A 29 -8.62 -4.51 -4.91
C THR A 29 -8.40 -5.42 -3.71
N SER A 30 -9.45 -5.68 -2.92
CA SER A 30 -9.36 -6.55 -1.73
C SER A 30 -8.95 -7.99 -2.04
N LYS A 31 -9.27 -8.50 -3.24
CA LYS A 31 -8.88 -9.85 -3.70
C LYS A 31 -7.48 -9.89 -4.27
N GLU A 32 -7.03 -8.83 -4.93
CA GLU A 32 -5.74 -8.77 -5.60
C GLU A 32 -4.60 -8.31 -4.67
N LEU A 33 -4.85 -7.38 -3.75
CA LEU A 33 -3.85 -6.84 -2.82
C LEU A 33 -3.05 -7.93 -2.07
N PRO A 34 -3.67 -9.00 -1.53
CA PRO A 34 -2.93 -10.04 -0.83
C PRO A 34 -2.01 -10.87 -1.73
N LYS A 35 -2.15 -10.77 -3.05
CA LYS A 35 -1.33 -11.48 -4.05
C LYS A 35 -0.04 -10.74 -4.38
N LEU A 36 0.02 -9.42 -4.20
CA LEU A 36 1.21 -8.58 -4.48
C LEU A 36 2.47 -9.13 -3.81
N LYS A 37 2.34 -9.55 -2.54
CA LYS A 37 3.46 -10.16 -1.79
C LYS A 37 4.01 -11.44 -2.44
N LYS A 38 3.21 -12.19 -3.18
CA LYS A 38 3.64 -13.42 -3.87
C LYS A 38 4.18 -13.13 -5.27
N GLN A 39 3.63 -12.15 -5.98
CA GLN A 39 3.97 -11.87 -7.38
C GLN A 39 5.44 -11.45 -7.56
N ARG A 40 5.97 -10.69 -6.59
CA ARG A 40 7.38 -10.23 -6.63
C ARG A 40 8.43 -11.32 -6.42
N GLY A 41 8.04 -12.51 -5.95
CA GLY A 41 8.99 -13.62 -5.73
C GLY A 41 10.09 -13.36 -4.70
N ILE A 42 9.99 -12.30 -3.91
CA ILE A 42 10.96 -11.95 -2.86
C ILE A 42 10.94 -13.00 -1.76
N LYS A 43 12.13 -13.41 -1.30
CA LYS A 43 12.30 -14.46 -0.27
C LYS A 43 12.73 -13.91 1.09
N ASN A 44 13.29 -12.70 1.12
CA ASN A 44 13.84 -12.08 2.32
C ASN A 44 13.13 -10.73 2.58
N ASP A 45 13.00 -10.36 3.84
CA ASP A 45 12.52 -9.05 4.27
C ASP A 45 13.43 -7.96 3.69
N GLU A 46 12.85 -7.03 2.94
CA GLU A 46 13.63 -6.01 2.21
C GLU A 46 14.19 -4.90 3.11
N ILE A 47 13.84 -4.86 4.40
CA ILE A 47 14.45 -3.94 5.38
C ILE A 47 15.50 -4.67 6.21
N THR A 48 15.17 -5.84 6.77
CA THR A 48 16.06 -6.54 7.70
C THR A 48 17.05 -7.45 6.99
N GLY A 49 16.67 -8.03 5.85
CA GLY A 49 17.42 -9.05 5.12
C GLY A 49 17.15 -10.49 5.61
N GLU A 50 16.38 -10.66 6.67
CA GLU A 50 16.01 -11.96 7.23
C GLU A 50 15.03 -12.70 6.30
N PRO A 51 14.99 -14.06 6.31
CA PRO A 51 14.00 -14.81 5.54
C PRO A 51 12.56 -14.37 5.85
N LEU A 52 11.71 -14.33 4.82
CA LEU A 52 10.29 -14.04 4.98
C LEU A 52 9.57 -15.22 5.66
N GLY A 53 8.84 -14.91 6.73
CA GLY A 53 8.01 -15.86 7.46
C GLY A 53 6.63 -16.07 6.82
N LYS A 54 5.81 -16.89 7.47
CA LYS A 54 4.42 -17.19 7.03
C LYS A 54 3.52 -15.95 6.95
N ASN A 55 3.83 -14.91 7.74
CA ASN A 55 3.02 -13.69 7.86
C ASN A 55 3.67 -12.48 7.17
N VAL A 56 4.20 -12.68 5.96
CA VAL A 56 4.69 -11.57 5.12
C VAL A 56 3.56 -10.61 4.77
N ALA A 57 3.87 -9.32 4.85
CA ALA A 57 3.05 -8.19 4.43
C ALA A 57 3.69 -7.48 3.23
N PHE A 58 2.84 -6.94 2.35
CA PHE A 58 3.25 -5.98 1.34
C PHE A 58 2.98 -4.57 1.90
N HIS A 59 3.99 -3.71 1.89
CA HIS A 59 3.91 -2.35 2.37
C HIS A 59 4.14 -1.38 1.21
N HIS A 60 3.17 -0.51 0.91
CA HIS A 60 3.35 0.55 -0.08
C HIS A 60 4.37 1.57 0.41
N SER A 61 5.38 1.86 -0.41
CA SER A 61 6.50 2.72 -0.04
C SER A 61 6.12 4.20 0.03
N ASN A 62 5.07 4.60 -0.70
CA ASN A 62 4.56 5.98 -0.72
C ASN A 62 3.04 5.99 -0.57
N GLU A 63 2.57 6.48 0.57
CA GLU A 63 1.13 6.50 0.89
C GLU A 63 0.37 7.47 -0.03
N LYS A 64 1.00 8.57 -0.45
CA LYS A 64 0.34 9.59 -1.29
C LYS A 64 -0.02 9.06 -2.68
N GLU A 65 0.81 8.17 -3.23
CA GLU A 65 0.60 7.61 -4.58
C GLU A 65 -0.69 6.77 -4.67
N LEU A 66 -1.15 6.22 -3.53
CA LEU A 66 -2.41 5.47 -3.44
C LEU A 66 -3.66 6.31 -3.74
N PHE A 67 -3.56 7.64 -3.56
CA PHE A 67 -4.69 8.55 -3.73
C PHE A 67 -4.62 9.35 -5.03
N THR A 68 -3.51 9.27 -5.76
CA THR A 68 -3.33 9.97 -7.04
C THR A 68 -3.73 9.11 -8.22
N GLU A 69 -3.23 7.87 -8.29
CA GLU A 69 -3.48 6.96 -9.40
C GLU A 69 -4.06 5.65 -8.86
N PRO A 70 -5.34 5.33 -9.12
CA PRO A 70 -5.99 4.14 -8.56
C PRO A 70 -5.29 2.81 -8.91
N VAL A 71 -4.55 2.77 -10.02
CA VAL A 71 -3.80 1.59 -10.47
C VAL A 71 -2.58 1.28 -9.60
N ASP A 72 -2.00 2.30 -8.96
CA ASP A 72 -0.78 2.16 -8.13
C ASP A 72 -1.03 1.31 -6.88
N VAL A 73 -2.29 1.22 -6.43
CA VAL A 73 -2.69 0.38 -5.29
C VAL A 73 -2.36 -1.10 -5.54
N LEU A 74 -2.45 -1.55 -6.80
CA LEU A 74 -2.18 -2.92 -7.22
C LEU A 74 -0.86 -3.08 -7.99
N ASP A 75 0.02 -2.09 -7.97
CA ASP A 75 1.35 -2.20 -8.56
C ASP A 75 2.34 -2.81 -7.55
N GLU A 76 2.87 -3.97 -7.91
CA GLU A 76 3.85 -4.69 -7.09
C GLU A 76 5.17 -3.92 -6.92
N ASN A 77 5.50 -2.98 -7.81
CA ASN A 77 6.72 -2.19 -7.75
C ASN A 77 6.60 -0.97 -6.82
N LYS A 78 5.39 -0.65 -6.35
CA LYS A 78 5.11 0.49 -5.47
C LYS A 78 5.27 0.18 -3.98
N GLY A 79 5.85 -0.97 -3.66
CA GLY A 79 6.00 -1.40 -2.28
C GLY A 79 7.09 -2.43 -2.06
N ILE A 80 7.18 -2.88 -0.81
CA ILE A 80 8.16 -3.84 -0.34
C ILE A 80 7.51 -4.97 0.44
N ASN A 81 8.14 -6.14 0.40
CA ASN A 81 7.80 -7.31 1.17
C ASN A 81 8.59 -7.31 2.48
N VAL A 82 7.85 -7.31 3.58
CA VAL A 82 8.42 -7.27 4.92
C VAL A 82 7.72 -8.25 5.83
N ASN A 83 8.44 -8.74 6.85
CA ASN A 83 7.85 -9.52 7.92
C ASN A 83 6.88 -8.66 8.74
N ASN A 84 5.94 -9.33 9.42
CA ASN A 84 4.86 -8.64 10.13
C ASN A 84 5.37 -7.63 11.18
N ASP A 85 6.45 -7.95 11.89
CA ASP A 85 6.97 -7.06 12.94
C ASP A 85 7.71 -5.86 12.34
N THR A 86 8.46 -6.06 11.26
CA THR A 86 9.00 -4.97 10.42
C THR A 86 7.86 -4.06 9.94
N HIS A 87 6.77 -4.63 9.43
CA HIS A 87 5.62 -3.87 8.94
C HIS A 87 4.98 -3.01 10.03
N LYS A 88 4.77 -3.57 11.23
CA LYS A 88 4.26 -2.81 12.38
C LYS A 88 5.18 -1.67 12.77
N GLU A 89 6.50 -1.90 12.77
CA GLU A 89 7.46 -0.88 13.14
C GLU A 89 7.52 0.26 12.12
N ILE A 90 7.37 -0.02 10.82
CA ILE A 90 7.25 1.01 9.78
C ILE A 90 6.06 1.95 10.07
N HIS A 91 4.88 1.39 10.38
CA HIS A 91 3.67 2.13 10.74
C HIS A 91 3.83 2.90 12.05
N LYS A 92 4.44 2.29 13.07
CA LYS A 92 4.71 2.92 14.37
C LYS A 92 5.59 4.16 14.23
N GLN A 93 6.55 4.15 13.31
CA GLN A 93 7.41 5.29 13.02
C GLN A 93 6.76 6.34 12.10
N ASN A 94 5.49 6.15 11.71
CA ASN A 94 4.72 7.03 10.82
C ASN A 94 5.50 7.37 9.55
N THR A 95 6.05 6.34 8.90
CA THR A 95 6.82 6.45 7.66
C THR A 95 5.85 6.45 6.49
N ARG A 96 5.82 7.54 5.70
CA ARG A 96 4.80 7.72 4.63
C ARG A 96 5.38 7.84 3.23
N THR A 97 6.71 7.95 3.13
CA THR A 97 7.43 8.14 1.86
C THR A 97 8.60 7.18 1.72
N ALA A 98 8.99 6.89 0.47
CA ALA A 98 10.12 6.01 0.18
C ALA A 98 11.44 6.55 0.76
N ASP A 99 11.63 7.86 0.76
CA ASP A 99 12.81 8.52 1.33
C ASP A 99 12.87 8.38 2.85
N GLU A 100 11.75 8.54 3.54
CA GLU A 100 11.68 8.31 4.99
C GLU A 100 11.93 6.84 5.32
N LEU A 101 11.38 5.92 4.52
CA LEU A 101 11.58 4.49 4.69
C LEU A 101 13.05 4.12 4.55
N LYS A 102 13.74 4.67 3.54
CA LYS A 102 15.17 4.50 3.36
C LYS A 102 15.97 5.04 4.55
N LYS A 103 15.67 6.25 5.04
CA LYS A 103 16.35 6.86 6.20
C LYS A 103 16.12 6.06 7.50
N LYS A 104 14.90 5.59 7.71
CA LYS A 104 14.49 4.89 8.94
C LYS A 104 14.81 3.39 8.93
N SER A 105 15.10 2.81 7.76
CA SER A 105 15.43 1.38 7.60
C SER A 105 16.48 0.88 8.60
N VAL A 106 17.55 1.65 8.82
CA VAL A 106 18.61 1.31 9.78
C VAL A 106 18.08 1.27 11.21
N SER A 107 17.21 2.21 11.58
CA SER A 107 16.59 2.27 12.91
C SER A 107 15.64 1.09 13.11
N ILE A 108 14.76 0.82 12.13
CA ILE A 108 13.82 -0.30 12.12
C ILE A 108 14.57 -1.62 12.27
N LYS A 109 15.63 -1.84 11.47
CA LYS A 109 16.46 -3.04 11.55
C LYS A 109 17.08 -3.24 12.94
N LYS A 110 17.54 -2.17 13.60
CA LYS A 110 18.07 -2.23 14.98
C LYS A 110 17.01 -2.57 16.03
N VAL A 111 15.77 -2.13 15.84
CA VAL A 111 14.65 -2.43 16.75
C VAL A 111 14.24 -3.89 16.63
N ILE A 112 14.16 -4.41 15.40
CA ILE A 112 13.74 -5.80 15.13
C ILE A 112 14.81 -6.83 15.50
N ALA A 113 16.09 -6.47 15.43
CA ALA A 113 17.19 -7.37 15.77
C ALA A 113 17.41 -7.59 17.29
N LYS A 114 16.61 -6.95 18.15
CA LYS A 114 16.64 -7.12 19.61
C LYS A 114 15.64 -8.18 20.06
#